data_AF-A0A0W8F164-F1
#
_entry.id   AF-A0A0W8F164-F1
#
_cell.length_a   1.000
_cell.length_b   1.000
_cell.length_c   1.000
_cell.angle_alpha   90.00
_cell.angle_beta   90.00
_cell.angle_gamma   90.00
#
_symmetry.space_group_name_H-M   'P 1'
#
loop_
_entity.id
_entity.type
_entity.pdbx_description
1 polymer ?
#
loop_
_entity_poly.entity_id
_entity_poly.type
_entity_poly.pdbx_seq_one_letter_code
_entity_poly.pdbx_strand_id
1 'polypeptide(L)'
;MNHLYLVLKFVVGGLIVAGTTVLTEHINPRYGGLLAAAPIILTLSLVFVYIDTNADITQQLAQNSFYFIIPTAIFLATLALLMNRFSFAQSLGGAYAIWLISLLVVFRTLAGGIPAPVL
;
A
#
# COMPACT_ATOMS: atom_id res chain seq x y z
N MET A 1 19.97 17.53 2.76
CA MET A 1 19.27 16.31 3.25
C MET A 1 20.32 15.39 3.88
N ASN A 2 20.06 14.87 5.08
CA ASN A 2 21.05 14.04 5.78
C ASN A 2 21.24 12.70 5.05
N HIS A 3 22.40 12.48 4.41
CA HIS A 3 22.65 11.31 3.56
C HIS A 3 22.41 9.96 4.28
N LEU A 4 22.63 9.93 5.59
CA LEU A 4 22.36 8.78 6.45
C LEU A 4 20.89 8.34 6.41
N TYR A 5 19.97 9.31 6.39
CA TYR A 5 18.53 9.03 6.36
C TYR A 5 18.07 8.46 5.02
N LEU A 6 18.70 8.90 3.92
CA LEU A 6 18.47 8.34 2.59
C LEU A 6 18.96 6.89 2.49
N VAL A 7 20.16 6.61 3.00
CA VAL A 7 20.70 5.24 3.05
C VAL A 7 19.80 4.32 3.86
N LEU A 8 19.32 4.77 5.02
CA LEU A 8 18.44 3.97 5.86
C LEU A 8 17.11 3.63 5.15
N LYS A 9 16.48 4.60 4.48
CA LYS A 9 15.27 4.34 3.68
C LYS A 9 15.51 3.33 2.56
N PHE A 10 16.67 3.41 1.90
CA PHE A 10 17.03 2.50 0.83
C PHE A 10 17.24 1.07 1.34
N VAL A 11 17.97 0.91 2.46
CA VAL A 11 18.20 -0.39 3.10
C VAL A 11 16.88 -1.02 3.55
N VAL A 12 15.99 -0.26 4.19
CA VAL A 12 14.69 -0.77 4.62
C VAL A 12 13.86 -1.22 3.41
N GLY A 13 13.79 -0.40 2.36
CA GLY A 13 13.08 -0.78 1.13
C GLY A 13 13.65 -2.05 0.48
N GLY A 14 14.98 -2.12 0.35
CA GLY A 14 15.67 -3.28 -0.21
C GLY A 14 15.47 -4.56 0.61
N LEU A 15 15.52 -4.47 1.94
CA LEU A 15 15.27 -5.60 2.84
C LEU A 15 13.84 -6.12 2.72
N ILE A 16 12.85 -5.23 2.57
CA ILE A 16 11.45 -5.66 2.37
C ILE A 16 11.32 -6.43 1.05
N VAL A 17 11.87 -5.90 -0.05
CA VAL A 17 11.81 -6.57 -1.37
C VAL A 17 12.55 -7.90 -1.35
N ALA A 18 13.78 -7.94 -0.82
CA ALA A 18 14.52 -9.19 -0.72
C ALA A 18 13.81 -10.19 0.20
N GLY A 19 13.28 -9.71 1.33
CA GLY A 19 12.55 -10.52 2.30
C GLY A 19 11.29 -11.14 1.71
N THR A 20 10.51 -10.40 0.90
CA THR A 20 9.30 -10.95 0.27
C THR A 20 9.65 -12.06 -0.71
N THR A 21 10.71 -11.89 -1.51
CA THR A 21 11.20 -12.93 -2.43
C THR A 21 11.67 -14.18 -1.66
N VAL A 22 12.55 -14.03 -0.67
CA VAL A 22 13.07 -15.14 0.13
C VAL A 22 11.94 -15.89 0.84
N LEU A 23 11.01 -15.17 1.51
CA LEU A 23 9.88 -15.80 2.19
C LEU A 23 8.97 -16.55 1.22
N THR A 24 8.75 -16.00 0.03
CA THR A 24 7.88 -16.63 -0.99
C THR A 24 8.51 -17.88 -1.58
N GLU A 25 9.79 -17.82 -1.95
CA GLU A 25 10.49 -18.88 -2.67
C GLU A 25 10.99 -20.00 -1.75
N HIS A 26 11.44 -19.66 -0.53
CA HIS A 26 12.20 -20.59 0.32
C HIS A 26 11.47 -21.03 1.59
N ILE A 27 10.39 -20.36 2.01
CA ILE A 27 9.70 -20.66 3.28
C ILE A 27 8.24 -21.02 3.04
N ASN A 28 7.40 -20.03 2.71
CA ASN A 28 6.00 -20.22 2.35
C ASN A 28 5.46 -18.95 1.68
N PRO A 29 4.82 -19.04 0.51
CA PRO A 29 4.19 -17.89 -0.17
C PRO A 29 3.27 -17.04 0.72
N ARG A 30 2.63 -17.64 1.72
CA ARG A 30 1.78 -16.92 2.69
C ARG A 30 2.56 -15.87 3.48
N TYR A 31 3.80 -16.15 3.88
CA TYR A 31 4.62 -15.19 4.62
C TYR A 31 5.18 -14.09 3.72
N GLY A 32 5.49 -14.41 2.46
CA GLY A 32 5.85 -13.40 1.46
C GLY A 32 4.72 -12.41 1.22
N GLY A 33 3.49 -12.91 1.07
CA GLY A 33 2.29 -12.08 0.97
C GLY A 33 2.01 -11.24 2.24
N LEU A 34 2.22 -11.82 3.43
CA LEU A 34 2.10 -11.09 4.70
C LEU A 34 3.09 -9.92 4.78
N LEU A 35 4.37 -10.16 4.44
CA LEU A 35 5.38 -9.11 4.45
C LEU A 35 5.10 -8.04 3.39
N ALA A 36 4.64 -8.44 2.20
CA ALA A 36 4.27 -7.51 1.12
C ALA A 36 3.08 -6.61 1.50
N ALA A 37 2.12 -7.13 2.27
CA ALA A 37 0.94 -6.39 2.73
C ALA A 37 1.13 -5.71 4.10
N ALA A 38 2.29 -5.87 4.74
CA ALA A 38 2.54 -5.30 6.06
C ALA A 38 2.52 -3.76 6.00
N PRO A 39 1.91 -3.07 7.00
CA PRO A 39 1.73 -1.63 6.98
C PRO A 39 3.02 -0.83 7.32
N ILE A 40 4.20 -1.31 6.89
CA ILE A 40 5.50 -0.74 7.28
C ILE A 40 5.62 0.72 6.83
N ILE A 41 5.32 1.00 5.56
CA ILE A 41 5.40 2.34 4.98
C ILE A 41 4.38 3.27 5.64
N LEU A 42 3.16 2.78 5.90
CA LEU A 42 2.11 3.55 6.56
C LEU A 42 2.51 3.91 7.99
N THR A 43 3.01 2.95 8.78
CA THR A 43 3.48 3.19 10.14
C THR A 43 4.61 4.21 10.17
N LEU A 44 5.60 4.11 9.28
CA LEU A 44 6.69 5.08 9.20
C LEU A 44 6.15 6.48 8.85
N SER A 45 5.23 6.57 7.89
CA SER A 45 4.60 7.84 7.51
C SER A 45 3.84 8.46 8.69
N LEU A 46 3.07 7.67 9.44
CA LEU A 46 2.34 8.14 10.62
C LEU A 46 3.29 8.65 11.72
N VAL A 47 4.38 7.93 12.00
CA VAL A 47 5.36 8.35 13.00
C VAL A 47 6.02 9.68 12.62
N PHE A 48 6.45 9.84 11.37
CA PHE A 48 7.06 11.10 10.93
C PHE A 48 6.06 12.25 10.93
N VAL A 49 4.84 12.04 10.44
CA VAL A 49 3.80 13.08 10.46
C VAL A 49 3.43 13.47 11.89
N TYR A 50 3.39 12.52 12.82
CA TYR A 50 3.14 12.79 14.23
C TYR A 50 4.25 13.63 14.86
N ILE A 51 5.51 13.32 14.56
CA ILE A 51 6.68 14.06 15.07
C ILE A 51 6.76 15.46 14.47
N ASP A 52 6.53 15.58 13.16
CA ASP A 52 6.74 16.83 12.42
C ASP A 52 5.52 17.77 12.50
N THR A 53 4.35 17.26 12.88
CA THR A 53 3.08 17.98 12.83
C THR A 53 2.29 17.85 14.14
N ASN A 54 1.06 17.32 14.12
CA ASN A 54 0.19 17.18 15.28
C ASN A 54 -0.70 15.93 15.19
N ALA A 55 -1.37 15.59 16.30
CA ALA A 55 -2.22 14.42 16.41
C ALA A 55 -3.40 14.44 15.42
N ASP A 56 -4.02 15.60 15.16
CA ASP A 56 -5.20 15.72 14.30
C ASP A 56 -4.86 15.40 12.84
N ILE A 57 -3.73 15.91 12.33
CA ILE A 57 -3.26 15.61 10.97
C ILE A 57 -2.85 14.14 10.84
N THR A 58 -2.25 13.58 11.89
CA THR A 58 -1.90 12.15 11.93
C THR A 58 -3.15 11.27 11.89
N GLN A 59 -4.19 11.63 12.65
CA GLN A 59 -5.48 10.94 12.65
C GLN A 59 -6.14 11.00 11.27
N GLN A 60 -6.14 12.18 10.63
CA GLN A 60 -6.65 12.33 9.28
C GLN A 60 -5.86 11.48 8.28
N LEU A 61 -4.53 11.40 8.40
CA LEU A 61 -3.72 10.52 7.55
C LEU A 61 -4.12 9.06 7.72
N ALA A 62 -4.31 8.59 8.97
CA ALA A 62 -4.76 7.22 9.24
C ALA A 62 -6.15 6.94 8.64
N GLN A 63 -7.11 7.84 8.87
CA GLN A 63 -8.47 7.71 8.34
C GLN A 63 -8.51 7.72 6.81
N ASN A 64 -7.78 8.62 6.16
CA ASN A 64 -7.72 8.66 4.71
C ASN A 64 -7.04 7.40 4.14
N SER A 65 -5.95 6.96 4.76
CA SER A 65 -5.23 5.74 4.34
C SER A 65 -6.12 4.50 4.41
N PHE A 66 -7.04 4.43 5.37
CA PHE A 66 -8.01 3.35 5.47
C PHE A 66 -8.88 3.23 4.20
N TYR A 67 -9.37 4.35 3.65
CA TYR A 67 -10.17 4.29 2.42
C TYR A 67 -9.32 3.90 1.21
N PHE A 68 -8.08 4.38 1.12
CA PHE A 68 -7.20 4.10 -0.03
C PHE A 68 -6.54 2.71 0.01
N ILE A 69 -6.71 1.95 1.09
CA ILE A 69 -6.35 0.53 1.08
C ILE A 69 -7.31 -0.31 0.22
N ILE A 70 -8.55 0.15 0.04
CA ILE A 70 -9.58 -0.55 -0.74
C ILE A 70 -9.17 -0.69 -2.22
N PRO A 71 -8.79 0.39 -2.94
CA PRO A 71 -8.24 0.25 -4.29
C PRO A 71 -7.06 -0.71 -4.36
N THR A 72 -6.15 -0.69 -3.38
CA THR A 72 -4.99 -1.59 -3.32
C THR A 72 -5.39 -3.05 -3.18
N ALA A 73 -6.40 -3.36 -2.37
CA ALA A 73 -6.96 -4.71 -2.28
C ALA A 73 -7.61 -5.16 -3.60
N ILE A 74 -8.34 -4.26 -4.27
CA ILE A 74 -8.94 -4.52 -5.60
C ILE A 74 -7.85 -4.79 -6.64
N PHE A 75 -6.74 -4.05 -6.60
CA PHE A 75 -5.58 -4.28 -7.47
C PHE A 75 -5.05 -5.72 -7.31
N LEU A 76 -4.80 -6.16 -6.07
CA LEU A 76 -4.28 -7.51 -5.81
C LEU A 76 -5.25 -8.60 -6.27
N ALA A 77 -6.55 -8.44 -5.99
CA ALA A 77 -7.57 -9.38 -6.45
C ALA A 77 -7.62 -9.44 -7.98
N THR A 78 -7.60 -8.29 -8.64
CA THR A 78 -7.60 -8.19 -10.10
C THR A 78 -6.36 -8.84 -10.71
N LEU A 79 -5.18 -8.53 -10.17
CA LEU A 79 -3.92 -9.10 -10.62
C LEU A 79 -3.94 -10.62 -10.53
N ALA A 80 -4.37 -11.17 -9.39
CA ALA A 80 -4.50 -12.61 -9.20
C ALA A 80 -5.47 -13.26 -10.20
N LEU A 81 -6.61 -12.62 -10.47
CA LEU A 81 -7.60 -13.13 -11.44
C LEU A 81 -7.09 -13.06 -12.89
N LEU A 82 -6.44 -11.96 -13.29
CA LEU A 82 -5.93 -11.78 -14.65
C LEU A 82 -4.71 -12.66 -14.92
N MET A 83 -3.85 -12.90 -13.93
CA MET A 83 -2.67 -13.78 -14.06
C MET A 83 -3.01 -15.22 -14.46
N ASN A 84 -4.25 -15.69 -14.22
CA ASN A 84 -4.70 -17.00 -14.67
C ASN A 84 -5.07 -17.05 -16.17
N ARG A 85 -5.20 -15.89 -16.84
CA ARG A 85 -5.74 -15.78 -18.21
C ARG A 85 -4.84 -15.05 -19.19
N PHE A 86 -3.97 -14.17 -18.70
CA PHE A 86 -3.14 -13.29 -19.51
C PHE A 86 -1.68 -13.33 -19.09
N SER A 87 -0.79 -12.81 -19.94
CA SER A 87 0.63 -12.66 -19.59
C SER A 87 0.80 -11.71 -18.40
N PHE A 88 1.89 -11.87 -17.63
CA PHE A 88 2.14 -11.04 -16.44
C PHE A 88 2.06 -9.53 -16.73
N ALA A 89 2.65 -9.06 -17.84
CA ALA A 89 2.63 -7.65 -18.22
C ALA A 89 1.21 -7.14 -18.51
N GLN A 90 0.38 -7.93 -19.20
CA GLN A 90 -1.02 -7.59 -19.45
C GLN A 90 -1.85 -7.59 -18.18
N SER A 91 -1.64 -8.58 -17.30
CA SER A 91 -2.32 -8.66 -16.00
C SER A 91 -1.97 -7.49 -15.10
N LEU A 92 -0.69 -7.10 -15.07
CA LEU A 92 -0.22 -5.95 -14.32
C LEU A 92 -0.83 -4.65 -14.86
N GLY A 93 -0.82 -4.45 -16.18
CA GLY A 93 -1.45 -3.30 -16.81
C GLY A 93 -2.95 -3.21 -16.53
N GLY A 94 -3.68 -4.32 -16.66
CA GLY A 94 -5.11 -4.40 -16.35
C GLY A 94 -5.42 -4.14 -14.87
N ALA A 95 -4.61 -4.68 -13.96
CA ALA A 95 -4.75 -4.44 -12.52
C ALA A 95 -4.55 -2.97 -12.17
N TYR A 96 -3.54 -2.29 -12.74
CA TYR A 96 -3.35 -0.85 -12.54
C TYR A 96 -4.48 -0.01 -13.13
N ALA A 97 -5.01 -0.39 -14.31
CA ALA A 97 -6.16 0.30 -14.89
C ALA A 97 -7.38 0.23 -13.95
N ILE A 98 -7.67 -0.97 -13.40
CA ILE A 98 -8.76 -1.14 -12.44
C ILE A 98 -8.48 -0.39 -11.13
N TRP A 99 -7.25 -0.42 -10.63
CA TRP A 99 -6.84 0.35 -9.46
C TRP A 99 -7.10 1.85 -9.63
N LEU A 100 -6.74 2.43 -10.77
CA LEU A 100 -7.00 3.83 -11.09
C LEU A 100 -8.50 4.14 -11.10
N ILE A 101 -9.31 3.27 -11.71
CA ILE A 101 -10.77 3.41 -11.72
C ILE A 101 -11.32 3.37 -10.28
N SER A 102 -10.91 2.38 -9.47
CA SER A 102 -11.32 2.27 -8.07
C SER A 102 -10.90 3.47 -7.24
N LEU A 103 -9.70 4.01 -7.48
CA LEU A 103 -9.22 5.22 -6.82
C LEU A 103 -10.09 6.43 -7.15
N LEU A 104 -10.47 6.61 -8.43
CA LEU A 104 -11.39 7.69 -8.83
C LEU A 104 -12.77 7.54 -8.18
N VAL A 105 -13.29 6.31 -8.07
CA VAL A 105 -14.56 6.05 -7.40
C VAL A 105 -14.49 6.43 -5.92
N VAL A 106 -13.47 5.93 -5.19
CA VAL A 106 -13.29 6.24 -3.76
C VAL A 106 -13.07 7.74 -3.54
N PHE A 107 -12.26 8.39 -4.38
CA PHE A 107 -12.03 9.83 -4.26
C PHE A 107 -13.32 10.63 -4.44
N ARG A 108 -14.17 10.24 -5.40
CA ARG A 108 -15.47 10.88 -5.61
C ARG A 108 -16.44 10.64 -4.46
N THR A 109 -16.47 9.46 -3.87
CA THR A 109 -17.38 9.18 -2.75
C THR A 109 -16.95 9.91 -1.48
N LEU A 110 -15.65 10.03 -1.23
CA LEU A 110 -15.13 10.84 -0.12
C LEU A 110 -15.39 12.34 -0.34
N ALA A 111 -15.15 12.85 -1.55
CA ALA A 111 -15.48 14.24 -1.90
C ALA A 111 -17.00 14.53 -1.88
N GLY A 112 -17.83 13.51 -2.13
CA GLY A 112 -19.28 13.57 -2.08
C GLY A 112 -19.90 13.47 -0.68
N GLY A 113 -19.08 13.39 0.38
CA GLY A 113 -19.55 13.49 1.76
C GLY A 113 -19.77 12.16 2.49
N ILE A 114 -18.96 11.13 2.26
CA ILE A 114 -18.85 10.04 3.23
C ILE A 114 -18.24 10.63 4.52
N PRO A 115 -18.96 10.67 5.65
CA PRO A 115 -18.38 11.14 6.90
C PRO A 115 -17.21 10.22 7.27
N ALA A 116 -16.15 10.82 7.82
CA ALA A 116 -14.99 10.08 8.33
C ALA A 116 -15.48 8.91 9.21
N PRO A 117 -14.78 7.76 9.23
CA PRO A 117 -15.18 6.65 10.08
C PRO A 117 -15.15 7.16 11.51
N VAL A 118 -16.32 7.19 12.17
CA VAL A 118 -16.42 7.46 13.60
C VAL A 118 -15.99 6.17 14.29
N LEU A 119 -14.67 5.98 14.41
CA LEU A 119 -14.06 4.98 15.26
C LEU A 119 -13.61 5.64 16.56
#